data_AF-A0A2P5P8B3-F1
#
_entry.id   AF-A0A2P5P8B3-F1
#
_cell.length_a   1.000
_cell.length_b   1.000
_cell.length_c   1.000
_cell.angle_alpha   90.00
_cell.angle_beta   90.00
_cell.angle_gamma   90.00
#
_symmetry.space_group_name_H-M   'P 1'
#
loop_
_entity.id
_entity.type
_entity.pdbx_description
1 polymer ?
#
loop_
_entity_poly.entity_id
_entity_poly.type
_entity_poly.pdbx_seq_one_letter_code
_entity_poly.pdbx_strand_id
1 'polypeptide(L)'
;MKTLIVLVMHGAPPTDFPRQELSEFFVIYGRMKREGGHGTAVNPRYAELEEKIKNWPRTAANDPFYTASEALAAELSQATGFKVVVGYNEFCAPDVATALEIAADEGAEEIVVATPMMTRGGEHAEAEIPATIRIFQEDHPKIKTVYAWPYDRAEIAAFLKQHISRFI
;
A
#
# COMPACT_ATOMS: atom_id res chain seq x y z
N MET A 1 0.96 4.92 -25.23
CA MET A 1 0.62 4.13 -24.05
C MET A 1 1.74 4.19 -23.02
N LYS A 2 1.67 5.20 -22.17
CA LYS A 2 2.51 5.36 -20.99
C LYS A 2 1.98 4.46 -19.87
N THR A 3 2.76 3.45 -19.49
CA THR A 3 2.41 2.52 -18.40
C THR A 3 3.21 2.86 -17.14
N LEU A 4 2.52 3.00 -16.01
CA LEU A 4 3.10 3.14 -14.67
C LEU A 4 2.70 1.96 -13.80
N ILE A 5 3.54 1.63 -12.82
CA ILE A 5 3.25 0.64 -11.80
C ILE A 5 2.94 1.36 -10.49
N VAL A 6 1.87 0.96 -9.81
CA VAL A 6 1.64 1.31 -8.41
C VAL A 6 1.96 0.08 -7.56
N LEU A 7 3.04 0.15 -6.78
CA LEU A 7 3.43 -0.89 -5.84
C LEU A 7 2.79 -0.60 -4.48
N VAL A 8 1.81 -1.41 -4.11
CA VAL A 8 1.10 -1.29 -2.85
C VAL A 8 1.78 -2.07 -1.74
N MET A 9 2.19 -1.36 -0.71
CA MET A 9 2.88 -1.85 0.47
C MET A 9 1.96 -1.73 1.70
N HIS A 10 2.26 -2.47 2.77
CA HIS A 10 1.44 -2.41 3.97
C HIS A 10 1.55 -1.05 4.70
N GLY A 11 2.79 -0.63 4.96
CA GLY A 11 3.09 0.53 5.79
C GLY A 11 3.23 0.18 7.26
N ALA A 12 3.96 1.01 8.01
CA ALA A 12 4.19 0.85 9.43
C ALA A 12 4.19 2.22 10.13
N PRO A 13 3.78 2.30 11.41
CA PRO A 13 4.01 3.49 12.20
C PRO A 13 5.53 3.68 12.42
N PRO A 14 6.05 4.92 12.35
CA PRO A 14 7.45 5.17 12.61
C PRO A 14 7.74 4.98 14.10
N THR A 15 8.90 4.41 14.40
CA THR A 15 9.28 3.96 15.75
C THR A 15 9.49 5.10 16.76
N ASP A 16 9.69 6.33 16.27
CA ASP A 16 9.83 7.55 17.07
C ASP A 16 8.51 8.35 17.20
N PHE A 17 7.41 7.85 16.65
CA PHE A 17 6.10 8.47 16.83
C PHE A 17 5.69 8.46 18.31
N PRO A 18 5.03 9.51 18.84
CA PRO A 18 4.64 9.58 20.24
C PRO A 18 3.78 8.37 20.68
N ARG A 19 4.31 7.56 21.62
CA ARG A 19 3.67 6.31 22.07
C ARG A 19 2.25 6.50 22.61
N GLN A 20 1.98 7.62 23.29
CA GLN A 20 0.66 7.91 23.84
C GLN A 20 -0.36 8.10 22.72
N GLU A 21 -0.01 8.89 21.71
CA GLU A 21 -0.86 9.13 20.53
C GLU A 21 -1.03 7.87 19.70
N LEU A 22 0.02 7.07 19.51
CA LEU A 22 -0.08 5.78 18.81
C LEU A 22 -1.01 4.81 19.54
N SER A 23 -0.93 4.76 20.87
CA SER A 23 -1.80 3.91 21.68
C SER A 23 -3.25 4.37 21.58
N GLU A 24 -3.48 5.68 21.63
CA GLU A 24 -4.80 6.29 21.45
C GLU A 24 -5.39 5.93 20.08
N PHE A 25 -4.59 6.07 19.02
CA PHE A 25 -4.96 5.68 17.67
C PHE A 25 -5.43 4.22 17.61
N PHE A 26 -4.65 3.27 18.12
CA PHE A 26 -5.01 1.85 18.08
C PHE A 26 -6.23 1.50 18.93
N VAL A 27 -6.47 2.22 20.04
CA VAL A 27 -7.70 2.06 20.83
C VAL A 27 -8.92 2.46 20.02
N ILE A 28 -8.85 3.59 19.30
CA ILE A 28 -9.96 4.07 18.46
C ILE A 28 -10.13 3.15 17.23
N TYR A 29 -9.05 2.85 16.52
CA TYR A 29 -9.03 1.95 15.35
C TYR A 29 -9.65 0.59 15.69
N GLY A 30 -9.24 -0.02 16.80
CA GLY A 30 -9.77 -1.31 17.23
C GLY A 30 -11.26 -1.28 17.59
N ARG A 31 -11.78 -0.15 18.09
CA ARG A 31 -13.23 0.03 18.30
C ARG A 31 -13.96 0.12 16.94
N MET A 32 -13.45 0.93 16.03
CA MET A 32 -14.03 1.11 14.69
C MET A 32 -14.07 -0.21 13.90
N LYS A 33 -13.00 -1.01 13.93
CA LYS A 33 -12.98 -2.34 13.29
C LYS A 33 -14.03 -3.30 13.84
N ARG A 34 -14.31 -3.25 15.16
CA ARG A 34 -15.34 -4.10 15.79
C ARG A 34 -16.77 -3.64 15.50
N GLU A 35 -16.98 -2.34 15.30
CA GLU A 35 -18.30 -1.75 15.09
C GLU A 35 -18.76 -1.79 13.62
N GLY A 36 -17.97 -2.38 12.71
CA GLY A 36 -18.40 -2.72 11.36
C GLY A 36 -18.50 -1.54 10.39
N GLY A 37 -17.90 -0.39 10.70
CA GLY A 37 -17.59 0.68 9.74
C GLY A 37 -18.76 1.28 8.94
N HIS A 38 -20.02 1.00 9.29
CA HIS A 38 -21.18 1.53 8.58
C HIS A 38 -22.00 2.40 9.54
N GLY A 39 -21.80 3.71 9.44
CA GLY A 39 -22.64 4.73 10.10
C GLY A 39 -22.02 5.43 11.30
N THR A 40 -20.77 5.15 11.68
CA THR A 40 -20.07 5.95 12.69
C THR A 40 -19.59 7.26 12.06
N ALA A 41 -19.99 8.39 12.68
CA ALA A 41 -19.41 9.69 12.34
C ALA A 41 -17.88 9.58 12.40
N VAL A 42 -17.19 10.10 11.38
CA VAL A 42 -15.72 10.15 11.31
C VAL A 42 -15.22 10.66 12.65
N ASN A 43 -14.53 9.82 13.41
CA ASN A 43 -13.98 10.23 14.69
C ASN A 43 -12.90 11.28 14.40
N PRO A 44 -13.09 12.57 14.76
CA PRO A 44 -12.18 13.62 14.35
C PRO A 44 -10.76 13.40 14.90
N ARG A 45 -10.67 12.79 16.08
CA ARG A 45 -9.40 12.44 16.71
C ARG A 45 -8.70 11.29 16.00
N TYR A 46 -9.46 10.32 15.49
CA TYR A 46 -8.91 9.28 14.63
C TYR A 46 -8.29 9.88 13.36
N ALA A 47 -9.04 10.74 12.66
CA ALA A 47 -8.57 11.38 11.43
C ALA A 47 -7.33 12.26 11.69
N GLU A 48 -7.31 13.02 12.79
CA GLU A 48 -6.13 13.81 13.20
C GLU A 48 -4.90 12.91 13.42
N LEU A 49 -5.06 11.83 14.19
CA LEU A 49 -3.96 10.92 14.49
C LEU A 49 -3.50 10.17 13.25
N GLU A 50 -4.42 9.71 12.40
CA GLU A 50 -4.12 9.07 11.12
C GLU A 50 -3.27 9.98 10.23
N GLU A 51 -3.69 11.24 10.07
CA GLU A 51 -2.99 12.22 9.25
C GLU A 51 -1.58 12.51 9.80
N LYS A 52 -1.44 12.61 11.13
CA LYS A 52 -0.15 12.78 11.78
C LYS A 52 0.76 11.56 11.57
N ILE A 53 0.23 10.35 11.69
CA ILE A 53 1.00 9.10 11.52
C ILE A 53 1.45 8.97 10.06
N LYS A 54 0.54 9.17 9.10
CA LYS A 54 0.81 9.08 7.65
C LYS A 54 1.92 10.03 7.21
N ASN A 55 1.87 11.28 7.67
CA ASN A 55 2.81 12.33 7.26
C ASN A 55 4.01 12.53 8.20
N TRP A 56 4.17 11.68 9.21
CA TRP A 56 5.32 11.78 10.11
C TRP A 56 6.64 11.60 9.32
N PRO A 57 7.68 12.43 9.56
CA PRO A 57 8.93 12.34 8.80
C PRO A 57 9.54 10.94 8.84
N ARG A 58 9.87 10.38 7.67
CA ARG A 58 10.43 9.04 7.52
C ARG A 58 11.93 9.07 7.27
N THR A 59 12.63 8.17 7.93
CA THR A 59 14.07 7.94 7.81
C THR A 59 14.34 6.44 7.89
N ALA A 60 15.49 5.99 7.40
CA ALA A 60 15.91 4.60 7.56
C ALA A 60 16.05 4.15 9.02
N ALA A 61 16.26 5.10 9.95
CA ALA A 61 16.39 4.83 11.36
C ALA A 61 15.03 4.63 12.06
N ASN A 62 14.04 5.48 11.76
CA ASN A 62 12.74 5.43 12.43
C ASN A 62 11.72 4.54 11.70
N ASP A 63 11.87 4.33 10.39
CA ASP A 63 10.99 3.49 9.58
C ASP A 63 11.80 2.70 8.53
N PRO A 64 12.44 1.58 8.93
CA PRO A 64 13.16 0.72 8.00
C PRO A 64 12.22 0.01 7.01
N PHE A 65 10.92 -0.13 7.33
CA PHE A 65 9.96 -0.75 6.43
C PHE A 65 9.65 0.17 5.24
N TYR A 66 9.45 1.46 5.50
CA TYR A 66 9.36 2.50 4.45
C TYR A 66 10.59 2.46 3.55
N THR A 67 11.79 2.47 4.14
CA THR A 67 13.05 2.44 3.36
C THR A 67 13.17 1.19 2.51
N ALA A 68 12.81 0.02 3.03
CA ALA A 68 12.80 -1.23 2.28
C ALA A 68 11.74 -1.25 1.17
N SER A 69 10.60 -0.59 1.39
CA SER A 69 9.52 -0.43 0.40
C SER A 69 9.97 0.41 -0.79
N GLU A 70 10.59 1.57 -0.52
CA GLU A 70 11.16 2.43 -1.56
C GLU A 70 12.29 1.72 -2.33
N ALA A 71 13.14 0.97 -1.63
CA ALA A 71 14.20 0.17 -2.27
C ALA A 71 13.61 -0.91 -3.19
N LEU A 72 12.58 -1.64 -2.74
CA LEU A 72 11.89 -2.63 -3.57
C LEU A 72 11.26 -1.99 -4.81
N ALA A 73 10.67 -0.80 -4.67
CA ALA A 73 10.11 -0.06 -5.79
C ALA A 73 11.18 0.35 -6.81
N ALA A 74 12.36 0.79 -6.33
CA ALA A 74 13.49 1.11 -7.20
C ALA A 74 13.98 -0.13 -7.97
N GLU A 75 14.17 -1.27 -7.30
CA GLU A 75 14.55 -2.53 -7.92
C GLU A 75 13.50 -3.01 -8.95
N LEU A 76 12.21 -2.90 -8.61
CA LEU A 76 11.12 -3.25 -9.52
C LEU A 76 11.09 -2.33 -10.74
N SER A 77 11.34 -1.03 -10.56
CA SER A 77 11.41 -0.07 -11.65
C SER A 77 12.56 -0.40 -12.60
N GLN A 78 13.73 -0.73 -12.07
CA GLN A 78 14.88 -1.16 -12.88
C GLN A 78 14.61 -2.47 -13.62
N ALA A 79 14.01 -3.46 -12.96
CA ALA A 79 13.75 -4.77 -13.54
C ALA A 79 12.67 -4.73 -14.65
N THR A 80 11.71 -3.82 -14.55
CA THR A 80 10.58 -3.74 -15.50
C THR A 80 10.76 -2.67 -16.58
N GLY A 81 11.61 -1.67 -16.33
CA GLY A 81 11.74 -0.48 -17.18
C GLY A 81 10.56 0.50 -17.05
N PHE A 82 9.59 0.23 -16.18
CA PHE A 82 8.47 1.13 -15.91
C PHE A 82 8.75 1.96 -14.65
N LYS A 83 8.19 3.18 -14.61
CA LYS A 83 8.20 3.96 -13.38
C LYS A 83 7.27 3.30 -12.35
N VAL A 84 7.75 3.22 -11.11
CA VAL A 84 7.00 2.67 -9.97
C VAL A 84 6.69 3.80 -9.00
N VAL A 85 5.43 3.89 -8.59
CA VAL A 85 4.94 4.75 -7.49
C VAL A 85 4.59 3.84 -6.33
N VAL A 86 5.09 4.14 -5.13
CA VAL A 86 4.72 3.37 -3.93
C VAL A 86 3.44 3.96 -3.34
N GLY A 87 2.50 3.10 -2.96
CA GLY A 87 1.34 3.46 -2.15
C GLY A 87 1.25 2.56 -0.92
N TYR A 88 0.80 3.08 0.21
CA TYR A 88 0.69 2.32 1.45
C TYR A 88 -0.77 2.08 1.83
N ASN A 89 -1.09 0.88 2.34
CA ASN A 89 -2.44 0.58 2.83
C ASN A 89 -2.78 1.40 4.08
N GLU A 90 -1.81 1.57 4.97
CA GLU A 90 -2.01 2.27 6.24
C GLU A 90 -0.72 2.91 6.76
N PHE A 91 -0.88 3.81 7.72
CA PHE A 91 0.18 4.46 8.53
C PHE A 91 1.21 5.31 7.79
N CYS A 92 1.33 5.24 6.48
CA CYS A 92 2.33 5.97 5.72
C CYS A 92 1.69 6.65 4.51
N ALA A 93 2.16 7.84 4.17
CA ALA A 93 1.84 8.51 2.91
C ALA A 93 2.87 8.14 1.81
N PRO A 94 2.50 8.20 0.53
CA PRO A 94 1.12 8.36 0.05
C PRO A 94 0.30 7.08 0.27
N ASP A 95 -1.00 7.20 0.51
CA ASP A 95 -1.88 6.04 0.52
C ASP A 95 -2.17 5.53 -0.90
N VAL A 96 -2.85 4.39 -1.03
CA VAL A 96 -3.14 3.75 -2.34
C VAL A 96 -3.90 4.70 -3.28
N ALA A 97 -4.88 5.43 -2.77
CA ALA A 97 -5.66 6.37 -3.59
C ALA A 97 -4.75 7.51 -4.10
N THR A 98 -3.96 8.10 -3.21
CA THR A 98 -3.02 9.16 -3.57
C THR A 98 -1.95 8.68 -4.55
N ALA A 99 -1.46 7.45 -4.41
CA ALA A 99 -0.48 6.87 -5.33
C ALA A 99 -1.06 6.64 -6.75
N LEU A 100 -2.34 6.28 -6.86
CA LEU A 100 -3.06 6.19 -8.13
C LEU A 100 -3.21 7.56 -8.79
N GLU A 101 -3.59 8.59 -8.02
CA GLU A 101 -3.67 9.97 -8.52
C GLU A 101 -2.32 10.51 -8.97
N ILE A 102 -1.24 10.25 -8.23
CA ILE A 102 0.13 10.61 -8.65
C ILE A 102 0.45 9.98 -10.02
N ALA A 103 0.10 8.70 -10.22
CA ALA A 103 0.33 8.05 -11.51
C ALA A 103 -0.53 8.65 -12.64
N ALA A 104 -1.78 9.03 -12.34
CA ALA A 104 -2.69 9.69 -13.27
C ALA A 104 -2.19 11.08 -13.68
N ASP A 105 -1.78 11.90 -12.71
CA ASP A 105 -1.24 13.25 -12.91
C ASP A 105 0.05 13.25 -13.73
N GLU A 106 0.81 12.17 -13.66
CA GLU A 106 1.95 11.95 -14.53
C GLU A 106 1.57 11.55 -15.97
N GLY A 107 0.30 11.38 -16.27
CA GLY A 107 -0.21 11.06 -17.61
C GLY A 107 -0.14 9.57 -17.95
N ALA A 108 -0.30 8.68 -16.98
CA ALA A 108 -0.44 7.26 -17.24
C ALA A 108 -1.68 6.99 -18.11
N GLU A 109 -1.50 6.22 -19.18
CA GLU A 109 -2.61 5.65 -19.98
C GLU A 109 -2.99 4.26 -19.44
N GLU A 110 -2.04 3.58 -18.80
CA GLU A 110 -2.24 2.32 -18.10
C GLU A 110 -1.54 2.36 -16.74
N ILE A 111 -2.23 1.89 -15.71
CA ILE A 111 -1.69 1.69 -14.36
C ILE A 111 -1.79 0.21 -14.00
N VAL A 112 -0.66 -0.41 -13.70
CA VAL A 112 -0.60 -1.78 -13.16
C VAL A 112 -0.37 -1.69 -11.66
N VAL A 113 -1.36 -2.13 -10.88
CA VAL A 113 -1.29 -2.17 -9.42
C VAL A 113 -0.81 -3.55 -8.99
N ALA A 114 0.25 -3.62 -8.18
CA ALA A 114 0.82 -4.86 -7.67
C ALA A 114 1.15 -4.75 -6.18
N THR A 115 1.34 -5.87 -5.48
CA THR A 115 1.69 -5.88 -4.05
C THR A 115 2.52 -7.11 -3.68
N PRO A 116 3.57 -7.01 -2.83
CA PRO A 116 4.33 -8.20 -2.41
C PRO A 116 3.57 -9.10 -1.42
N MET A 117 2.31 -8.78 -1.09
CA MET A 117 1.43 -9.65 -0.30
C MET A 117 1.00 -10.88 -1.13
N MET A 118 1.86 -11.90 -1.15
CA MET A 118 1.71 -13.07 -2.03
C MET A 118 0.58 -14.03 -1.62
N THR A 119 0.25 -14.07 -0.33
CA THR A 119 -0.71 -15.03 0.21
C THR A 119 -2.13 -14.47 0.28
N ARG A 120 -3.09 -15.28 -0.16
CA ARG A 120 -4.52 -15.05 0.01
C ARG A 120 -4.95 -15.13 1.48
N GLY A 121 -6.11 -14.57 1.79
CA GLY A 121 -6.73 -14.53 3.12
C GLY A 121 -6.46 -13.26 3.93
N GLY A 122 -5.80 -12.25 3.34
CA GLY A 122 -5.56 -10.95 3.97
C GLY A 122 -6.53 -9.87 3.47
N GLU A 123 -7.05 -9.05 4.40
CA GLU A 123 -8.04 -8.00 4.14
C GLU A 123 -7.56 -6.97 3.10
N HIS A 124 -6.32 -6.50 3.23
CA HIS A 124 -5.77 -5.46 2.34
C HIS A 124 -5.77 -5.88 0.85
N ALA A 125 -5.14 -7.02 0.53
CA ALA A 125 -4.97 -7.44 -0.85
C ALA A 125 -6.27 -7.97 -1.48
N GLU A 126 -7.16 -8.57 -0.68
CA GLU A 126 -8.40 -9.18 -1.18
C GLU A 126 -9.57 -8.21 -1.31
N ALA A 127 -9.65 -7.19 -0.44
CA ALA A 127 -10.82 -6.33 -0.35
C ALA A 127 -10.49 -4.84 -0.51
N GLU A 128 -9.54 -4.32 0.28
CA GLU A 128 -9.30 -2.87 0.35
C GLU A 128 -8.68 -2.31 -0.94
N ILE A 129 -7.58 -2.90 -1.42
CA ILE A 129 -6.93 -2.44 -2.66
C ILE A 129 -7.89 -2.52 -3.85
N PRO A 130 -8.61 -3.64 -4.12
CA PRO A 130 -9.63 -3.68 -5.16
C PRO A 130 -10.72 -2.62 -5.02
N ALA A 131 -11.16 -2.30 -3.80
CA ALA A 131 -12.18 -1.28 -3.57
C ALA A 131 -11.67 0.12 -3.95
N THR A 132 -10.44 0.47 -3.53
CA THR A 132 -9.79 1.73 -3.92
C THR A 132 -9.60 1.83 -5.43
N ILE A 133 -9.19 0.74 -6.09
CA ILE A 133 -9.04 0.70 -7.56
C ILE A 133 -10.38 0.93 -8.26
N ARG A 134 -11.49 0.38 -7.75
CA ARG A 134 -12.82 0.60 -8.35
C ARG A 134 -13.24 2.06 -8.29
N ILE A 135 -13.06 2.71 -7.14
CA ILE A 135 -13.34 4.15 -6.97
C ILE A 135 -12.51 4.95 -7.98
N PHE A 136 -11.20 4.69 -8.05
CA PHE A 136 -10.32 5.35 -9.01
C PHE A 136 -10.76 5.12 -10.48
N GLN A 137 -11.20 3.90 -10.83
CA GLN A 137 -11.68 3.60 -12.19
C GLN A 137 -12.99 4.34 -12.53
N GLU A 138 -13.86 4.61 -11.54
CA GLU A 138 -15.06 5.42 -11.71
C GLU A 138 -14.70 6.88 -12.02
N ASP A 139 -13.70 7.42 -11.32
CA ASP A 139 -13.22 8.80 -11.51
C ASP A 139 -12.37 8.96 -12.79
N HIS A 140 -11.63 7.91 -13.19
CA HIS A 140 -10.70 7.91 -14.32
C HIS A 140 -10.99 6.81 -15.37
N PRO A 141 -12.18 6.80 -16.02
CA PRO A 141 -12.61 5.70 -16.88
C PRO A 141 -11.78 5.52 -18.17
N LYS A 142 -10.90 6.47 -18.48
CA LYS A 142 -9.99 6.43 -19.65
C LYS A 142 -8.62 5.81 -19.33
N ILE A 143 -8.25 5.70 -18.05
CA ILE A 143 -6.99 5.09 -17.64
C ILE A 143 -7.22 3.60 -17.44
N LYS A 144 -6.53 2.76 -18.21
CA LYS A 144 -6.62 1.31 -18.05
C LYS A 144 -5.96 0.93 -16.73
N THR A 145 -6.73 0.49 -15.75
CA THR A 145 -6.18 0.09 -14.44
C THR A 145 -6.30 -1.43 -14.27
N VAL A 146 -5.16 -2.10 -14.07
CA VAL A 146 -5.07 -3.55 -13.91
C VAL A 146 -4.55 -3.87 -12.52
N TYR A 147 -5.30 -4.67 -11.76
CA TYR A 147 -4.80 -5.22 -10.49
C TYR A 147 -4.12 -6.58 -10.76
N ALA A 148 -2.79 -6.61 -10.69
CA ALA A 148 -1.94 -7.77 -10.93
C ALA A 148 -1.82 -8.68 -9.69
N TRP A 149 -2.97 -9.06 -9.13
CA TRP A 149 -3.12 -9.95 -7.99
C TRP A 149 -4.44 -10.71 -8.15
N PRO A 150 -4.56 -11.99 -7.75
CA PRO A 150 -3.62 -12.82 -7.00
C PRO A 150 -2.54 -13.48 -7.84
N TYR A 151 -1.43 -13.82 -7.19
CA TYR A 151 -0.37 -14.63 -7.79
C TYR A 151 -0.77 -16.11 -7.89
N ASP A 152 -0.21 -16.79 -8.90
CA ASP A 152 -0.33 -18.24 -9.00
C ASP A 152 0.47 -18.94 -7.88
N ARG A 153 -0.12 -19.96 -7.26
CA ARG A 153 0.51 -20.65 -6.12
C ARG A 153 1.79 -21.39 -6.52
N ALA A 154 1.85 -21.93 -7.74
CA ALA A 154 3.05 -22.61 -8.23
C ALA A 154 4.18 -21.62 -8.50
N GLU A 155 3.87 -20.40 -8.97
CA GLU A 155 4.85 -19.32 -9.13
C GLU A 155 5.44 -18.87 -7.79
N ILE A 156 4.60 -18.67 -6.77
CA ILE A 156 5.07 -18.36 -5.41
C ILE A 156 5.98 -19.49 -4.89
N ALA A 157 5.54 -20.75 -5.02
CA ALA A 157 6.34 -21.90 -4.57
C ALA A 157 7.68 -21.99 -5.32
N ALA A 158 7.70 -21.68 -6.62
CA ALA A 158 8.92 -21.66 -7.42
C ALA A 158 9.88 -20.55 -6.97
N PHE A 159 9.37 -19.34 -6.72
CA PHE A 159 10.16 -18.23 -6.16
C PHE A 159 10.79 -18.61 -4.80
N LEU A 160 9.99 -19.14 -3.88
CA LEU A 160 10.47 -19.58 -2.57
C LEU A 160 11.51 -20.69 -2.69
N LYS A 161 11.26 -21.69 -3.55
CA LYS A 161 12.20 -22.78 -3.83
C LYS A 161 13.54 -22.24 -4.32
N GLN A 162 13.55 -21.31 -5.28
CA GLN A 162 14.76 -20.72 -5.83
C GLN A 162 15.58 -19.97 -4.77
N HIS A 163 14.92 -19.32 -3.82
CA HIS A 163 15.61 -18.65 -2.72
C HIS A 163 16.19 -19.67 -1.72
N ILE A 164 15.38 -20.65 -1.30
CA ILE A 164 15.76 -21.68 -0.33
C ILE A 164 16.94 -22.51 -0.83
N SER A 165 17.00 -22.83 -2.13
CA SER A 165 18.10 -23.62 -2.73
C SER A 165 19.48 -22.96 -2.70
N ARG A 166 19.60 -21.74 -2.15
CA ARG A 166 20.89 -21.08 -1.90
C ARG A 166 21.46 -21.44 -0.53
N PHE A 167 20.65 -22.04 0.34
CA PHE A 167 20.97 -22.32 1.74
C PHE A 167 20.97 -23.82 2.07
N ILE A 168 20.50 -24.65 1.14
CA ILE A 168 20.52 -26.12 1.19
C ILE A 168 21.25 -26.66 -0.02
#